data_AF-A0A418LWJ8-F1
#
_entry.id   AF-A0A418LWJ8-F1
#
_cell.length_a   1.000
_cell.length_b   1.000
_cell.length_c   1.000
_cell.angle_alpha   90.00
_cell.angle_beta   90.00
_cell.angle_gamma   90.00
#
_symmetry.space_group_name_H-M   'P 1'
#
loop_
_entity.id
_entity.type
_entity.pdbx_description
1 polymer ?
#
loop_
_entity_poly.entity_id
_entity_poly.type
_entity_poly.pdbx_seq_one_letter_code
_entity_poly.pdbx_strand_id
1 'polypeptide(L)' 'MVHLAGLFISTLDLPSKKINLCFWQNHFVEISCRFRNGHWTPYRVEYFPNSPAYINLLKRNLDGARFKQMLSALKRIR' A
#
# COMPACT_ATOMS: atom_id res chain seq x y z
N MET A 1 -8.64 -1.15 -19.59
CA MET A 1 -8.97 -1.24 -18.15
C MET A 1 -7.94 -2.17 -17.52
N VAL A 2 -6.95 -1.64 -16.79
CA VAL A 2 -5.90 -2.49 -16.20
C VAL A 2 -6.50 -3.18 -14.99
N HIS A 3 -6.84 -4.47 -15.14
CA HIS A 3 -7.14 -5.33 -13.99
C HIS A 3 -5.85 -5.53 -13.19
N LEU A 4 -5.56 -4.60 -12.27
CA LEU A 4 -4.56 -4.84 -11.26
C LEU A 4 -5.21 -5.79 -10.25
N ALA A 5 -4.84 -7.07 -10.31
CA ALA A 5 -5.10 -8.07 -9.26
C ALA A 5 -4.36 -7.74 -7.94
N GLY A 6 -4.24 -6.44 -7.62
CA GLY A 6 -3.61 -5.89 -6.45
C GLY A 6 -4.68 -5.44 -5.47
N LEU A 7 -4.50 -5.79 -4.21
CA LEU A 7 -5.36 -5.43 -3.12
C LEU A 7 -4.91 -4.11 -2.53
N PHE A 8 -5.77 -3.09 -2.54
CA PHE A 8 -5.51 -1.83 -1.85
C PHE A 8 -5.58 -2.02 -0.33
N ILE A 9 -4.57 -1.53 0.40
CA ILE A 9 -4.48 -1.64 1.86
C ILE A 9 -4.81 -0.30 2.53
N SER A 10 -4.08 0.76 2.16
CA SER A 10 -4.20 2.06 2.84
C SER A 10 -3.61 3.19 2.00
N THR A 11 -3.98 4.41 2.35
CA THR A 11 -3.33 5.63 1.89
C THR A 11 -2.68 6.36 3.08
N LEU A 12 -1.52 6.98 2.84
CA LEU A 12 -0.95 8.04 3.66
C LEU A 12 -1.03 9.35 2.87
N ASP A 13 -1.82 10.30 3.37
CA ASP A 13 -1.96 11.63 2.77
C ASP A 13 -1.04 12.63 3.50
N LEU A 14 -0.19 13.30 2.73
CA LEU A 14 0.66 14.41 3.15
C LEU A 14 0.34 15.63 2.25
N PRO A 15 0.57 16.87 2.68
CA PRO A 15 0.16 18.08 1.94
C PRO A 15 0.60 18.14 0.47
N SER A 16 1.77 17.58 0.13
CA SER A 16 2.34 17.57 -1.23
C SER A 16 2.55 16.16 -1.81
N LYS A 17 2.24 15.12 -1.03
CA LYS A 17 2.56 13.73 -1.37
C LYS A 17 1.46 12.80 -0.88
N LYS A 18 1.08 11.82 -1.69
CA LYS A 18 0.18 10.74 -1.28
C LYS A 18 0.90 9.41 -1.48
N ILE A 19 0.83 8.49 -0.52
CA ILE A 19 1.39 7.14 -0.67
C ILE A 19 0.25 6.14 -0.59
N ASN A 20 0.07 5.35 -1.63
CA ASN A 20 -0.87 4.23 -1.62
C ASN A 20 -0.09 2.94 -1.37
N LEU A 21 -0.50 2.20 -0.34
CA LEU A 21 0.01 0.87 -0.04
C LEU A 21 -0.96 -0.16 -0.62
N CYS A 22 -0.43 -1.04 -1.46
CA CYS A 22 -1.15 -2.14 -2.09
C CYS A 22 -0.43 -3.46 -1.80
N PHE A 23 -1.11 -4.58 -2.02
CA PHE A 23 -0.50 -5.90 -2.04
C PHE A 23 -0.74 -6.56 -3.39
N TRP A 24 0.31 -7.04 -4.05
CA TRP A 24 0.24 -7.62 -5.39
C TRP A 24 1.32 -8.68 -5.57
N GLN A 25 0.95 -9.85 -6.12
CA GLN A 25 1.89 -10.95 -6.41
C GLN A 25 2.90 -11.24 -5.27
N ASN A 26 2.41 -11.37 -4.03
CA ASN A 26 3.23 -11.60 -2.83
C ASN A 26 4.23 -10.47 -2.46
N HIS A 27 3.99 -9.25 -2.96
CA HIS A 27 4.73 -8.05 -2.60
C HIS A 27 3.78 -7.01 -2.02
N PHE A 28 4.28 -6.26 -1.04
CA PHE A 28 3.70 -4.96 -0.70
C PHE A 28 4.23 -3.93 -1.70
N VAL A 29 3.33 -3.14 -2.27
CA VAL A 29 3.64 -2.16 -3.30
C VAL A 29 3.30 -0.79 -2.75
N GLU A 30 4.31 0.07 -2.66
CA GLU A 30 4.12 1.48 -2.31
C GLU A 30 4.12 2.34 -3.58
N ILE A 31 3.02 3.05 -3.81
CA ILE A 31 2.86 3.97 -4.94
C ILE A 31 2.88 5.38 -4.39
N SER A 32 3.99 6.09 -4.59
CA SER A 32 4.09 7.52 -4.26
C SER A 32 3.51 8.37 -5.39
N CYS A 33 2.56 9.21 -5.03
CA CYS A 33 1.87 10.16 -5.87
C CYS A 33 2.22 11.59 -5.43
N ARG A 34 2.24 12.50 -6.41
CA ARG A 34 2.39 13.94 -6.20
C ARG A 34 1.23 14.68 -6.85
N PHE A 35 0.83 15.81 -6.27
CA PHE A 35 -0.24 16.61 -6.85
C PHE A 35 0.34 17.51 -7.95
N ARG A 36 -0.15 17.37 -9.18
CA ARG A 36 0.24 18.19 -10.34
C ARG A 36 -0.98 18.43 -11.23
N ASN A 37 -1.12 19.64 -11.77
CA ASN A 37 -2.18 20.00 -12.71
C ASN A 37 -3.60 19.60 -12.24
N GLY A 38 -3.89 19.79 -10.94
CA GLY A 38 -5.19 19.47 -10.35
C GLY A 38 -5.44 17.98 -10.06
N HIS A 39 -4.47 17.09 -10.26
CA HIS A 39 -4.64 15.65 -10.04
C HIS A 39 -3.44 15.00 -9.34
N TRP A 40 -3.71 13.92 -8.61
CA TRP A 40 -2.66 13.08 -8.01
C TRP A 40 -2.06 12.16 -9.07
N THR A 41 -0.77 12.36 -9.37
CA THR A 41 -0.05 11.58 -10.38
C THR A 41 0.97 10.66 -9.70
N PRO A 42 0.99 9.36 -9.99
CA PRO A 42 2.04 8.47 -9.51
C PRO A 42 3.39 8.89 -10.10
N TYR A 43 4.45 8.87 -9.30
CA TYR A 43 5.80 9.21 -9.76
C TYR A 43 6.88 8.23 -9.29
N ARG A 44 6.58 7.35 -8.33
CA ARG A 44 7.47 6.27 -7.88
C ARG A 44 6.64 5.08 -7.42
N VAL A 45 7.10 3.88 -7.77
CA VAL A 45 6.52 2.60 -7.34
C VAL A 45 7.64 1.77 -6.74
N GLU A 46 7.43 1.25 -5.53
CA GLU A 46 8.40 0.41 -4.81
C GLU A 46 7.77 -0.92 -4.43
N TYR A 47 8.56 -1.99 -4.49
CA TYR A 47 8.13 -3.34 -4.19
C TYR A 47 8.90 -3.86 -2.98
N PHE A 48 8.16 -4.27 -1.97
CA PHE A 48 8.69 -4.85 -0.75
C PHE A 48 8.23 -6.30 -0.64
N PRO A 49 9.12 -7.26 -0.33
CA PRO A 49 8.72 -8.64 -0.18
C PRO A 49 7.78 -8.80 1.01
N ASN A 50 6.81 -9.72 0.89
CA ASN A 50 5.95 -10.14 1.99
C ASN A 50 6.73 -10.99 3.02
N SER A 51 7.62 -10.33 3.76
CA SER A 51 8.48 -10.95 4.76
C SER A 51 7.94 -10.72 6.17
N PRO A 52 8.20 -11.62 7.13
CA PRO A 52 7.84 -11.40 8.54
C PRO A 52 8.42 -10.09 9.10
N ALA A 53 9.63 -9.71 8.67
CA ALA A 53 10.27 -8.46 9.07
C ALA A 53 9.47 -7.23 8.62
N TYR A 54 9.02 -7.20 7.37
CA TYR A 54 8.23 -6.09 6.84
C TYR A 54 6.81 -6.07 7.44
N ILE A 55 6.17 -7.22 7.64
CA ILE A 55 4.88 -7.30 8.36
C ILE A 55 5.00 -6.74 9.79
N ASN A 56 6.09 -7.08 10.49
CA ASN A 56 6.34 -6.55 11.84
C ASN A 56 6.58 -5.04 11.82
N LEU A 57 7.25 -4.51 10.81
CA LEU A 57 7.44 -3.07 10.61
C LEU A 57 6.09 -2.37 10.35
N LEU A 58 5.23 -2.94 9.50
CA LEU A 58 3.88 -2.44 9.27
C LEU A 58 3.03 -2.48 10.55
N LYS A 59 3.10 -3.56 11.34
CA LYS A 59 2.38 -3.69 12.62
C LYS A 59 2.73 -2.58 13.62
N ARG A 60 4.00 -2.12 13.61
CA ARG A 60 4.47 -1.05 14.51
C ARG A 60 4.05 0.33 14.06
N ASN A 61 3.88 0.55 12.75
CA ASN A 61 3.67 1.88 12.16
C ASN A 61 2.23 2.14 11.70
N LEU A 62 1.44 1.09 11.47
CA LEU A 62 0.01 1.21 11.17
C LEU A 62 -0.80 1.19 12.46
N ASP A 63 -1.87 1.99 12.50
CA ASP A 63 -2.87 1.84 13.55
C ASP A 63 -3.52 0.44 13.51
N GLY A 64 -4.05 0.01 14.65
CA GLY A 64 -4.58 -1.34 14.81
C GLY A 64 -5.74 -1.66 13.86
N ALA A 65 -6.52 -0.67 13.40
CA ALA A 65 -7.63 -0.86 12.48
C ALA A 65 -7.11 -1.12 11.06
N ARG A 66 -6.17 -0.30 10.57
CA ARG A 66 -5.51 -0.47 9.27
C ARG A 66 -4.73 -1.78 9.19
N PHE A 67 -4.04 -2.16 10.26
CA PHE A 67 -3.32 -3.43 10.31
C PHE A 67 -4.27 -4.64 10.25
N LYS A 68 -5.41 -4.59 10.94
CA LYS A 68 -6.44 -5.65 10.85
C LYS A 68 -7.06 -5.75 9.46
N GLN A 69 -7.31 -4.62 8.80
CA GLN A 69 -7.79 -4.59 7.41
C GLN A 69 -6.77 -5.24 6.48
N MET A 70 -5.49 -4.87 6.59
CA MET A 70 -4.40 -5.50 5.83
C MET A 70 -4.38 -7.03 6.02
N LEU A 71 -4.38 -7.52 7.27
CA LEU A 71 -4.35 -8.97 7.54
C LEU A 71 -5.59 -9.70 7.00
N SER A 72 -6.77 -9.11 7.15
CA SER A 72 -8.03 -9.69 6.64
C SER A 72 -8.00 -9.80 5.12
N ALA A 73 -7.41 -8.80 4.48
CA ALA A 73 -7.33 -8.72 3.04
C ALA A 73 -6.26 -9.69 2.48
N LEU A 74 -5.12 -9.88 3.17
CA LEU A 74 -4.14 -10.93 2.86
C LEU A 74 -4.71 -12.35 2.98
N LYS A 75 -5.59 -12.60 3.96
CA LYS A 75 -6.27 -13.91 4.11
C LYS A 75 -7.16 -14.27 2.91
N ARG A 76 -7.68 -13.28 2.17
CA ARG A 76 -8.53 -13.52 0.98
C ARG A 76 -7.75 -13.99 -0.25
N ILE A 77 -6.41 -13.92 -0.21
CA ILE A 77 -5.52 -14.28 -1.32
C ILE A 77 -4.93 -15.69 -1.15
N ARG A 78 -5.03 -16.28 0.05
CA ARG A 78 -4.68 -17.69 0.31
C ARG A 78 -5.85 -18.60 0.00
#